data_AF-A0A949U347-F1
#
_entry.id   AF-A0A949U347-F1
#
_cell.length_a   1.000
_cell.length_b   1.000
_cell.length_c   1.000
_cell.angle_alpha   90.00
_cell.angle_beta   90.00
_cell.angle_gamma   90.00
#
_symmetry.space_group_name_H-M   'P 1'
#
loop_
_entity.id
_entity.type
_entity.pdbx_description
1 polymer ?
#
loop_
_entity_poly.entity_id
_entity_poly.type
_entity_poly.pdbx_seq_one_letter_code
_entity_poly.pdbx_strand_id
1 'polypeptide(L)'
;MDSNRKNGFEQIEVSERLDSVIDKAIDRAKKDKKKKLIKSNIIKYSAAVASLFIVFIASIKFIPVFAQVLNNVAVGSSVTREAKFYFDQNIGMAVNEGLAEDVNESETNKNIKVTVNSIIADDKNAFIFYTLNGKMDKQGFKNLLLQNLKIYDDRYNILLDSKSNYYPKLPDTLYKKDGDFLLTFNDKYRCIISSIGDNVKNYSQNNETYGAIELTATNGHKMPSELNLKLLSFTEAYQMSYSKEKYNSFVSKYYRNPMSINGEWNFNIKIDKNLKETRPEAYNNIKFYADHTDFNIKFLKIYPTHIETKIIIGKNKLTGAQCYSIGQDIKEYDESLPYLVNDENLPYLVDEKGNKYKLTDTEVGDMDSDKMLDLTFQSCYFNSPEELYLVVNRLNYESGSENFSKDIGEVKIRIK
;
A
#
# COMPACT_ATOMS: atom_id res chain seq x y z
N MET A 1 -12.80 -22.33 105.14
CA MET A 1 -11.96 -21.50 104.25
C MET A 1 -11.11 -22.46 103.43
N ASP A 2 -11.52 -22.73 102.19
CA ASP A 2 -10.76 -23.56 101.23
C ASP A 2 -10.53 -22.72 99.97
N SER A 3 -9.26 -22.41 99.64
CA SER A 3 -8.92 -21.73 98.39
C SER A 3 -8.28 -22.72 97.40
N ASN A 4 -9.04 -23.00 96.36
CA ASN A 4 -8.76 -23.97 95.31
C ASN A 4 -7.63 -23.42 94.39
N ARG A 5 -6.41 -23.99 94.48
CA ARG A 5 -5.25 -23.63 93.64
C ARG A 5 -5.25 -24.38 92.30
N LYS A 6 -6.29 -24.19 91.50
CA LYS A 6 -6.30 -24.50 90.07
C LYS A 6 -6.83 -23.26 89.38
N ASN A 7 -5.95 -22.41 88.82
CA ASN A 7 -6.27 -21.32 87.87
C ASN A 7 -5.01 -20.52 87.42
N GLY A 8 -3.84 -21.16 87.30
CA GLY A 8 -2.60 -20.48 86.90
C GLY A 8 -2.26 -20.57 85.40
N PHE A 9 -2.83 -21.54 84.68
CA PHE A 9 -2.49 -21.80 83.26
C PHE A 9 -3.57 -21.30 82.28
N GLU A 10 -4.77 -20.97 82.75
CA GLU A 10 -5.87 -20.47 81.91
C GLU A 10 -5.76 -18.97 81.59
N GLN A 11 -4.78 -18.26 82.16
CA GLN A 11 -4.54 -16.83 81.91
C GLN A 11 -3.27 -16.54 81.09
N ILE A 12 -2.67 -17.54 80.45
CA ILE A 12 -1.62 -17.27 79.46
C ILE A 12 -2.31 -16.85 78.16
N GLU A 13 -2.38 -15.54 77.95
CA GLU A 13 -2.91 -14.96 76.72
C GLU A 13 -1.98 -15.36 75.55
N VAL A 14 -2.46 -16.25 74.69
CA VAL A 14 -1.73 -16.67 73.50
C VAL A 14 -1.68 -15.47 72.56
N SER A 15 -0.48 -14.90 72.43
CA SER A 15 -0.27 -13.71 71.61
C SER A 15 -0.65 -13.99 70.15
N GLU A 16 -1.52 -13.15 69.58
CA GLU A 16 -1.88 -13.16 68.15
C GLU A 16 -0.65 -13.10 67.21
N ARG A 17 0.51 -12.63 67.70
CA ARG A 17 1.77 -12.67 66.94
C ARG A 17 2.22 -14.10 66.64
N LEU A 18 1.93 -15.07 67.51
CA LEU A 18 2.36 -16.46 67.37
C LEU A 18 1.71 -17.11 66.15
N ASP A 19 0.40 -16.90 65.96
CA ASP A 19 -0.33 -17.40 64.80
C ASP A 19 0.20 -16.77 63.51
N SER A 20 0.47 -15.46 63.51
CA SER A 20 1.07 -14.80 62.34
C SER A 20 2.47 -15.33 61.97
N VAL A 21 3.25 -15.77 62.97
CA VAL A 21 4.58 -16.35 62.76
C VAL A 21 4.48 -17.77 62.21
N ILE A 22 3.53 -18.56 62.73
CA ILE A 22 3.25 -19.92 62.26
C ILE A 22 2.76 -19.86 60.81
N ASP A 23 1.82 -18.98 60.49
CA ASP A 23 1.30 -18.81 59.13
C ASP A 23 2.40 -18.37 58.15
N LYS A 24 3.24 -17.40 58.54
CA LYS A 24 4.39 -16.98 57.71
C LYS A 24 5.40 -18.10 57.51
N ALA A 25 5.65 -18.94 58.51
CA ALA A 25 6.56 -20.07 58.39
C ALA A 25 6.00 -21.15 57.44
N ILE A 26 4.71 -21.48 57.56
CA ILE A 26 4.02 -22.43 56.69
C ILE A 26 4.00 -21.92 55.23
N ASP A 27 3.69 -20.64 55.03
CA ASP A 27 3.67 -20.03 53.70
C ASP A 27 5.05 -20.01 53.05
N ARG A 28 6.10 -19.75 53.82
CA ARG A 28 7.48 -19.76 53.32
C ARG A 28 7.89 -21.18 52.89
N ALA A 29 7.57 -22.19 53.68
CA ALA A 29 7.84 -23.59 53.37
C ALA A 29 7.09 -24.06 52.10
N LYS A 30 5.81 -23.68 51.94
CA LYS A 30 5.02 -23.98 50.73
C LYS A 30 5.62 -23.31 49.48
N LYS A 31 6.04 -22.05 49.59
CA LYS A 31 6.67 -21.29 48.48
C LYS A 31 8.01 -21.89 48.05
N ASP A 32 8.85 -22.31 49.00
CA ASP A 32 10.16 -22.90 48.70
C ASP A 32 10.06 -24.29 48.07
N LYS A 33 9.09 -25.11 48.48
CA LYS A 33 8.81 -26.42 47.85
C LYS A 33 8.34 -26.25 46.39
N LYS A 34 7.49 -25.25 46.13
CA LYS A 34 7.00 -24.92 44.78
C LYS A 34 8.14 -24.38 43.88
N LYS A 35 9.02 -23.53 44.41
CA LYS A 35 10.20 -23.02 43.69
C LYS A 35 11.22 -24.11 43.32
N LYS A 36 11.46 -25.09 44.21
CA LYS A 36 12.37 -26.23 43.91
C LYS A 36 11.82 -27.13 42.80
N LEU A 37 10.52 -27.44 42.81
CA LEU A 37 9.87 -28.24 41.77
C LEU A 37 9.87 -27.52 40.41
N ILE A 38 9.60 -26.21 40.39
CA ILE A 38 9.61 -25.40 39.17
C ILE A 38 11.03 -25.30 38.59
N LYS A 39 12.07 -25.04 39.43
CA LYS A 39 13.47 -25.03 38.97
C LYS A 39 13.91 -26.39 38.38
N SER A 40 13.53 -27.50 39.02
CA SER A 40 13.85 -28.85 38.52
C SER A 40 13.21 -29.15 37.17
N ASN A 41 11.96 -28.73 36.95
CA ASN A 41 11.27 -28.99 35.69
C ASN A 41 11.73 -28.05 34.56
N ILE A 42 12.02 -26.77 34.87
CA ILE A 42 12.56 -25.82 33.87
C ILE A 42 13.91 -26.30 33.32
N ILE A 43 14.79 -26.86 34.16
CA ILE A 43 16.10 -27.39 33.72
C ILE A 43 15.94 -28.60 32.79
N LYS A 44 14.93 -29.45 33.02
CA LYS A 44 14.64 -30.62 32.16
C LYS A 44 14.03 -30.20 30.81
N TYR A 45 13.11 -29.22 30.81
CA TYR A 45 12.54 -28.69 29.58
C TYR A 45 13.52 -27.81 28.78
N SER A 46 14.43 -27.09 29.45
CA SER A 46 15.45 -26.28 28.76
C SER A 46 16.47 -27.15 28.03
N ALA A 47 16.80 -28.34 28.56
CA ALA A 47 17.68 -29.28 27.86
C ALA A 47 17.03 -29.84 26.59
N ALA A 48 15.73 -30.16 26.63
CA ALA A 48 14.97 -30.61 25.47
C ALA A 48 14.85 -29.51 24.39
N VAL A 49 14.53 -28.27 24.79
CA VAL A 49 14.47 -27.12 23.87
C VAL A 49 15.84 -26.80 23.29
N ALA A 50 16.92 -26.84 24.09
CA ALA A 50 18.29 -26.67 23.59
C ALA A 50 18.68 -27.76 22.60
N SER A 51 18.28 -29.03 22.84
CA SER A 51 18.53 -30.12 21.89
C SER A 51 17.75 -29.96 20.58
N LEU A 52 16.50 -29.49 20.63
CA LEU A 52 15.74 -29.12 19.43
C LEU A 52 16.40 -27.96 18.66
N PHE A 53 16.93 -26.97 19.37
CA PHE A 53 17.69 -25.86 18.77
C PHE A 53 19.01 -26.33 18.14
N ILE A 54 19.74 -27.24 18.78
CA ILE A 54 20.98 -27.81 18.23
C ILE A 54 20.67 -28.66 17.00
N VAL A 55 19.60 -29.46 17.03
CA VAL A 55 19.13 -30.25 15.86
C VAL A 55 18.65 -29.31 14.74
N PHE A 56 17.95 -28.21 15.06
CA PHE A 56 17.56 -27.19 14.10
C PHE A 56 18.78 -26.50 13.45
N ILE A 57 19.76 -26.07 14.25
CA ILE A 57 21.02 -25.46 13.77
C ILE A 57 21.85 -26.47 12.95
N ALA A 58 21.89 -27.74 13.35
CA ALA A 58 22.54 -28.79 12.58
C ALA A 58 21.80 -29.06 11.26
N SER A 59 20.46 -29.03 11.26
CA SER A 59 19.62 -29.19 10.07
C SER A 59 19.86 -28.06 9.05
N ILE A 60 20.09 -26.82 9.51
CA ILE A 60 20.48 -25.69 8.65
C ILE A 60 21.81 -25.97 7.92
N LYS A 61 22.75 -26.71 8.53
CA LYS A 61 24.05 -27.03 7.90
C LYS A 61 24.02 -28.17 6.90
N PHE A 62 23.02 -29.06 6.95
CA PHE A 62 22.96 -30.27 6.11
C PHE A 62 21.89 -30.24 5.01
N ILE A 63 21.09 -29.17 4.91
CA ILE A 63 20.14 -28.99 3.80
C ILE A 63 20.56 -27.75 2.98
N PRO A 64 21.37 -27.91 1.92
CA PRO A 64 21.73 -26.82 1.01
C PRO A 64 20.50 -26.12 0.39
N VAL A 65 19.38 -26.83 0.28
CA VAL A 65 18.11 -26.31 -0.25
C VAL A 65 17.42 -25.36 0.74
N PHE A 66 17.59 -25.55 2.05
CA PHE A 66 16.96 -24.69 3.06
C PHE A 66 17.72 -23.37 3.23
N ALA A 67 19.04 -23.36 2.97
CA ALA A 67 19.81 -22.12 2.86
C ALA A 67 19.45 -21.32 1.60
N GLN A 68 19.05 -21.99 0.51
CA GLN A 68 18.53 -21.35 -0.70
C GLN A 68 17.12 -20.76 -0.47
N VAL A 69 16.30 -21.41 0.35
CA VAL A 69 14.98 -20.89 0.78
C VAL A 69 15.11 -19.80 1.85
N LEU A 70 16.08 -19.88 2.77
CA LEU A 70 16.32 -18.84 3.78
C LEU A 70 17.12 -17.64 3.27
N ASN A 71 17.96 -17.78 2.24
CA ASN A 71 18.49 -16.63 1.50
C ASN A 71 17.38 -15.83 0.82
N ASN A 72 16.25 -16.48 0.49
CA ASN A 72 15.03 -15.80 0.01
C ASN A 72 14.12 -15.31 1.15
N VAL A 73 14.42 -15.62 2.42
CA VAL A 73 13.61 -15.24 3.59
C VAL A 73 14.46 -14.53 4.65
N ALA A 74 15.44 -13.73 4.21
CA ALA A 74 15.87 -12.55 4.96
C ALA A 74 14.93 -11.39 4.59
N VAL A 75 13.63 -11.57 4.82
CA VAL A 75 12.60 -10.56 4.56
C VAL A 75 12.88 -9.35 5.44
N GLY A 76 13.55 -8.35 4.85
CA GLY A 76 13.89 -7.11 5.53
C GLY A 76 12.65 -6.38 6.05
N SER A 77 12.86 -5.47 6.99
CA SER A 77 11.80 -4.53 7.42
C SER A 77 11.20 -3.75 6.25
N SER A 78 11.94 -3.59 5.14
CA SER A 78 11.48 -3.08 3.84
C SER A 78 10.27 -3.89 3.34
N VAL A 79 10.43 -5.18 3.08
CA VAL A 79 9.42 -6.03 2.41
C VAL A 79 8.07 -5.99 3.14
N THR A 80 8.07 -5.98 4.48
CA THR A 80 6.82 -5.87 5.27
C THR A 80 6.16 -4.49 5.22
N ARG A 81 6.89 -3.43 4.86
CA ARG A 81 6.39 -2.06 4.63
C ARG A 81 5.94 -1.88 3.19
N GLU A 82 6.69 -2.39 2.22
CA GLU A 82 6.27 -2.42 0.82
C GLU A 82 4.98 -3.23 0.64
N ALA A 83 4.83 -4.36 1.34
CA ALA A 83 3.59 -5.14 1.34
C ALA A 83 2.38 -4.39 1.95
N LYS A 84 2.64 -3.34 2.74
CA LYS A 84 1.63 -2.45 3.32
C LYS A 84 1.39 -1.20 2.47
N PHE A 85 1.86 -1.18 1.23
CA PHE A 85 1.54 -0.11 0.29
C PHE A 85 0.02 0.03 0.17
N TYR A 86 -0.53 1.02 0.87
CA TYR A 86 -1.96 1.12 1.22
C TYR A 86 -2.92 1.29 0.03
N PHE A 87 -2.36 1.49 -1.15
CA PHE A 87 -3.08 1.90 -2.35
C PHE A 87 -3.41 0.71 -3.24
N ASP A 88 -2.61 -0.35 -3.17
CA ASP A 88 -2.79 -1.49 -4.06
C ASP A 88 -2.48 -2.84 -3.38
N GLN A 89 -3.53 -3.61 -3.14
CA GLN A 89 -3.43 -4.97 -2.60
C GLN A 89 -2.60 -5.90 -3.50
N ASN A 90 -2.52 -5.60 -4.79
CA ASN A 90 -1.76 -6.39 -5.77
C ASN A 90 -0.26 -6.22 -5.57
N ILE A 91 0.15 -5.04 -5.12
CA ILE A 91 1.54 -4.76 -4.78
C ILE A 91 1.90 -5.51 -3.50
N GLY A 92 0.99 -5.54 -2.51
CA GLY A 92 1.11 -6.42 -1.37
C GLY A 92 1.33 -7.89 -1.75
N MET A 93 0.54 -8.39 -2.70
CA MET A 93 0.65 -9.77 -3.20
C MET A 93 1.93 -10.00 -4.00
N ALA A 94 2.31 -9.10 -4.92
CA ALA A 94 3.54 -9.21 -5.70
C ALA A 94 4.78 -9.28 -4.80
N VAL A 95 4.80 -8.48 -3.73
CA VAL A 95 5.83 -8.53 -2.70
C VAL A 95 5.86 -9.90 -2.00
N ASN A 96 4.70 -10.41 -1.58
CA ASN A 96 4.59 -11.70 -0.89
C ASN A 96 5.01 -12.89 -1.78
N GLU A 97 4.76 -12.80 -3.08
CA GLU A 97 5.16 -13.81 -4.08
C GLU A 97 6.64 -13.67 -4.48
N GLY A 98 7.40 -12.76 -3.86
CA GLY A 98 8.84 -12.60 -4.09
C GLY A 98 9.19 -11.93 -5.41
N LEU A 99 8.28 -11.12 -5.96
CA LEU A 99 8.47 -10.43 -7.24
C LEU A 99 9.00 -9.00 -7.07
N ALA A 100 9.17 -8.55 -5.83
CA ALA A 100 9.93 -7.36 -5.53
C ALA A 100 11.42 -7.66 -5.67
N GLU A 101 12.07 -6.94 -6.58
CA GLU A 101 13.51 -7.02 -6.76
C GLU A 101 14.20 -6.10 -5.76
N ASP A 102 15.13 -6.66 -5.00
CA ASP A 102 15.99 -5.89 -4.11
C ASP A 102 17.00 -5.07 -4.93
N VAL A 103 16.97 -3.75 -4.77
CA VAL A 103 17.94 -2.81 -5.37
C VAL A 103 18.99 -2.44 -4.31
N ASN A 104 18.54 -1.96 -3.15
CA ASN A 104 19.35 -1.54 -1.99
C ASN A 104 20.52 -0.58 -2.30
N GLU A 105 20.41 0.20 -3.37
CA GLU A 105 21.39 1.23 -3.73
C GLU A 105 21.17 2.50 -2.90
N SER A 106 22.25 3.17 -2.54
CA SER A 106 22.19 4.37 -1.68
C SER A 106 23.06 5.50 -2.21
N GLU A 107 22.52 6.71 -2.18
CA GLU A 107 23.24 7.94 -2.49
C GLU A 107 23.12 8.93 -1.34
N THR A 108 24.17 9.72 -1.08
CA THR A 108 24.15 10.74 -0.02
C THR A 108 24.57 12.10 -0.54
N ASN A 109 23.72 13.10 -0.36
CA ASN A 109 23.98 14.47 -0.72
C ASN A 109 23.36 15.38 0.35
N LYS A 110 23.99 16.50 0.68
CA LYS A 110 23.48 17.46 1.69
C LYS A 110 23.00 16.81 3.02
N ASN A 111 23.71 15.80 3.50
CA ASN A 111 23.39 15.03 4.72
C ASN A 111 22.03 14.31 4.68
N ILE A 112 21.52 14.03 3.49
CA ILE A 112 20.36 13.18 3.25
C ILE A 112 20.85 11.98 2.46
N LYS A 113 20.72 10.81 3.07
CA LYS A 113 20.90 9.52 2.44
C LYS A 113 19.55 9.08 1.85
N VAL A 114 19.54 8.81 0.57
CA VAL A 114 18.43 8.17 -0.13
C VAL A 114 18.84 6.73 -0.39
N THR A 115 17.95 5.78 -0.11
CA THR A 115 18.11 4.38 -0.48
C THR A 115 16.96 3.99 -1.40
N VAL A 116 17.25 3.48 -2.60
CA VAL A 116 16.25 2.76 -3.39
C VAL A 116 16.26 1.33 -2.89
N ASN A 117 15.17 0.92 -2.25
CA ASN A 117 15.06 -0.36 -1.56
C ASN A 117 14.79 -1.48 -2.54
N SER A 118 13.68 -1.38 -3.26
CA SER A 118 13.19 -2.42 -4.15
C SER A 118 12.38 -1.84 -5.30
N ILE A 119 12.21 -2.64 -6.34
CA ILE A 119 11.34 -2.33 -7.48
C ILE A 119 10.41 -3.51 -7.79
N ILE A 120 9.18 -3.21 -8.18
CA ILE A 120 8.27 -4.15 -8.83
C ILE A 120 7.86 -3.51 -10.13
N ALA A 121 8.11 -4.16 -11.27
CA ALA A 121 7.74 -3.58 -12.55
C ALA A 121 7.31 -4.63 -13.57
N ASP A 122 6.31 -4.27 -14.39
CA ASP A 122 5.92 -5.00 -15.59
C ASP A 122 6.04 -4.09 -16.82
N ASP A 123 5.39 -4.45 -17.94
CA ASP A 123 5.47 -3.65 -19.16
C ASP A 123 4.69 -2.33 -19.09
N LYS A 124 3.93 -2.07 -18.02
CA LYS A 124 3.10 -0.88 -17.84
C LYS A 124 3.42 -0.09 -16.58
N ASN A 125 3.65 -0.74 -15.46
CA ASN A 125 3.89 -0.09 -14.18
C ASN A 125 5.28 -0.38 -13.63
N ALA A 126 5.83 0.59 -12.92
CA ALA A 126 7.03 0.43 -12.10
C ALA A 126 6.78 1.08 -10.74
N PHE A 127 6.86 0.27 -9.68
CA PHE A 127 6.74 0.68 -8.29
C PHE A 127 8.13 0.66 -7.69
N ILE A 128 8.70 1.83 -7.43
CA ILE A 128 10.05 1.99 -6.88
C ILE A 128 9.91 2.42 -5.42
N PHE A 129 10.36 1.57 -4.51
CA PHE A 129 10.33 1.84 -3.07
C PHE A 129 11.64 2.46 -2.61
N TYR A 130 11.53 3.49 -1.77
CA TYR A 130 12.70 4.22 -1.29
C TYR A 130 12.59 4.61 0.18
N THR A 131 13.75 4.80 0.79
CA THR A 131 13.92 5.32 2.15
C THR A 131 14.72 6.63 2.10
N LEU A 132 14.21 7.67 2.75
CA LEU A 132 14.92 8.92 3.00
C LEU A 132 15.39 8.95 4.44
N ASN A 133 16.68 9.13 4.68
CA ASN A 133 17.27 9.26 6.00
C ASN A 133 18.15 10.51 6.06
N GLY A 134 17.93 11.40 7.02
CA GLY A 134 18.82 12.57 7.17
C GLY A 134 18.39 13.57 8.21
N LYS A 135 19.31 14.48 8.59
CA LYS A 135 19.03 15.66 9.42
C LYS A 135 19.91 16.82 8.98
N MET A 136 19.40 18.04 9.11
CA MET A 136 20.22 19.25 9.01
C MET A 136 20.67 19.72 10.39
N ASP A 137 21.99 19.81 10.58
CA ASP A 137 22.60 20.39 11.76
C ASP A 137 22.46 21.91 11.73
N LYS A 138 21.33 22.39 12.30
CA LYS A 138 21.10 23.70 12.95
C LYS A 138 19.62 23.98 13.21
N GLN A 139 18.68 23.28 12.55
CA GLN A 139 17.24 23.38 12.84
C GLN A 139 16.49 22.04 12.86
N GLY A 140 17.08 20.97 12.30
CA GLY A 140 16.47 19.64 12.23
C GLY A 140 15.21 19.61 11.38
N PHE A 141 15.29 18.97 10.21
CA PHE A 141 14.10 18.54 9.49
C PHE A 141 13.15 17.79 10.44
N LYS A 142 11.85 18.00 10.27
CA LYS A 142 10.77 17.35 11.04
C LYS A 142 10.04 16.29 10.23
N ASN A 143 10.28 16.29 8.92
CA ASN A 143 9.80 15.33 7.96
C ASN A 143 10.70 15.41 6.71
N LEU A 144 10.72 14.38 5.87
CA LEU A 144 11.36 14.43 4.54
C LEU A 144 10.43 13.81 3.52
N LEU A 145 10.05 14.58 2.51
CA LEU A 145 9.18 14.16 1.42
C LEU A 145 9.85 14.49 0.08
N LEU A 146 9.78 13.58 -0.89
CA LEU A 146 10.32 13.81 -2.24
C LEU A 146 9.49 14.87 -2.96
N GLN A 147 10.09 16.02 -3.23
CA GLN A 147 9.39 17.15 -3.82
C GLN A 147 9.60 17.25 -5.32
N ASN A 148 10.81 17.01 -5.83
CA ASN A 148 11.07 17.11 -7.26
C ASN A 148 11.93 15.93 -7.75
N LEU A 149 11.62 15.40 -8.93
CA LEU A 149 12.40 14.38 -9.61
C LEU A 149 12.34 14.52 -11.14
N LYS A 150 13.30 13.86 -11.80
CA LYS A 150 13.26 13.52 -13.21
C LYS A 150 13.48 12.03 -13.39
N ILE A 151 12.83 11.46 -14.39
CA ILE A 151 12.98 10.07 -14.79
C ILE A 151 13.39 10.04 -16.25
N TYR A 152 14.40 9.25 -16.57
CA TYR A 152 14.88 9.05 -17.94
C TYR A 152 14.88 7.56 -18.31
N ASP A 153 14.81 7.28 -19.61
CA ASP A 153 15.06 5.93 -20.14
C ASP A 153 16.56 5.60 -20.24
N ASP A 154 16.87 4.45 -20.83
CA ASP A 154 18.21 3.93 -21.12
C ASP A 154 19.03 4.82 -22.07
N ARG A 155 18.36 5.69 -22.85
CA ARG A 155 18.99 6.61 -23.80
C ARG A 155 19.02 8.04 -23.27
N TYR A 156 18.70 8.25 -22.00
CA TYR A 156 18.59 9.56 -21.35
C TYR A 156 17.53 10.49 -21.97
N ASN A 157 16.50 9.95 -22.62
CA ASN A 157 15.32 10.73 -22.95
C ASN A 157 14.52 10.97 -21.66
N ILE A 158 14.01 12.19 -21.48
CA ILE A 158 13.15 12.51 -20.34
C ILE A 158 11.82 11.78 -20.51
N LEU A 159 11.53 10.87 -19.59
CA LEU A 159 10.22 10.24 -19.46
C LEU A 159 9.28 11.14 -18.67
N LEU A 160 9.81 11.80 -17.62
CA LEU A 160 9.03 12.64 -16.73
C LEU A 160 9.91 13.72 -16.06
N ASP A 161 9.38 14.94 -15.92
CA ASP A 161 9.96 16.02 -15.14
C ASP A 161 8.90 16.62 -14.23
N SER A 162 8.99 16.38 -12.93
CA SER A 162 7.93 16.80 -12.01
C SER A 162 7.79 18.31 -11.93
N LYS A 163 8.83 19.09 -12.22
CA LYS A 163 8.77 20.57 -12.18
C LYS A 163 7.90 21.16 -13.29
N SER A 164 7.73 20.45 -14.39
CA SER A 164 6.96 20.91 -15.55
C SER A 164 5.52 20.42 -15.54
N ASN A 165 5.22 19.37 -14.78
CA ASN A 165 4.10 18.48 -15.06
C ASN A 165 3.24 18.19 -13.81
N TYR A 166 2.92 19.20 -12.98
CA TYR A 166 2.13 18.97 -11.76
C TYR A 166 0.63 18.88 -12.03
N TYR A 167 -0.03 17.87 -11.44
CA TYR A 167 -1.49 17.83 -11.38
C TYR A 167 -1.97 18.61 -10.15
N PRO A 168 -2.92 19.57 -10.32
CA PRO A 168 -3.39 20.41 -9.23
C PRO A 168 -4.34 19.70 -8.26
N LYS A 169 -4.70 18.44 -8.53
CA LYS A 169 -5.66 17.65 -7.74
C LYS A 169 -5.08 16.26 -7.47
N LEU A 170 -5.59 15.55 -6.46
CA LEU A 170 -5.35 14.11 -6.32
C LEU A 170 -6.52 13.34 -6.93
N PRO A 171 -6.29 12.12 -7.45
CA PRO A 171 -7.37 11.18 -7.75
C PRO A 171 -8.23 10.93 -6.51
N ASP A 172 -9.53 10.72 -6.68
CA ASP A 172 -10.47 10.54 -5.56
C ASP A 172 -10.15 9.30 -4.71
N THR A 173 -9.60 8.24 -5.32
CA THR A 173 -9.08 7.06 -4.59
C THR A 173 -8.03 7.43 -3.53
N LEU A 174 -7.32 8.54 -3.75
CA LEU A 174 -6.28 9.06 -2.86
C LEU A 174 -6.77 10.23 -2.00
N TYR A 175 -7.79 10.98 -2.42
CA TYR A 175 -8.22 12.22 -1.77
C TYR A 175 -8.66 12.02 -0.29
N LYS A 176 -9.14 10.82 0.06
CA LYS A 176 -9.54 10.45 1.43
C LYS A 176 -8.52 9.55 2.15
N LYS A 177 -7.35 9.33 1.57
CA LYS A 177 -6.30 8.50 2.16
C LYS A 177 -5.37 9.34 3.01
N ASP A 178 -5.09 8.87 4.22
CA ASP A 178 -4.05 9.44 5.05
C ASP A 178 -2.67 9.18 4.41
N GLY A 179 -2.07 10.20 3.80
CA GLY A 179 -0.70 10.10 3.24
C GLY A 179 -0.26 11.39 2.56
N ASP A 180 1.05 11.67 2.51
CA ASP A 180 1.55 12.79 1.70
C ASP A 180 1.84 12.27 0.29
N PHE A 181 1.22 12.91 -0.71
CA PHE A 181 1.27 12.50 -2.11
C PHE A 181 1.81 13.62 -3.00
N LEU A 182 2.40 13.24 -4.12
CA LEU A 182 2.71 14.11 -5.24
C LEU A 182 2.22 13.43 -6.52
N LEU A 183 1.52 14.16 -7.38
CA LEU A 183 1.09 13.66 -8.67
C LEU A 183 1.68 14.51 -9.80
N THR A 184 2.31 13.83 -10.76
CA THR A 184 2.82 14.43 -11.99
C THR A 184 2.60 13.50 -13.18
N PHE A 185 2.36 14.05 -14.37
CA PHE A 185 2.00 13.27 -15.55
C PHE A 185 2.30 13.99 -16.87
N ASN A 186 2.37 13.23 -17.96
CA ASN A 186 2.35 13.73 -19.32
C ASN A 186 1.52 12.78 -20.21
N ASP A 187 1.64 12.93 -21.53
CA ASP A 187 0.95 12.12 -22.54
C ASP A 187 1.37 10.64 -22.53
N LYS A 188 2.50 10.28 -21.92
CA LYS A 188 3.06 8.91 -21.95
C LYS A 188 3.11 8.25 -20.59
N TYR A 189 3.18 9.05 -19.52
CA TYR A 189 3.41 8.56 -18.17
C TYR A 189 2.61 9.33 -17.14
N ARG A 190 2.04 8.60 -16.19
CA ARG A 190 1.50 9.12 -14.93
C ARG A 190 2.43 8.67 -13.80
N CYS A 191 2.67 9.53 -12.82
CA CYS A 191 3.53 9.21 -11.70
C CYS A 191 2.92 9.70 -10.38
N ILE A 192 2.71 8.76 -9.46
CA ILE A 192 2.27 9.03 -8.10
C ILE A 192 3.48 8.80 -7.19
N ILE A 193 3.88 9.83 -6.47
CA ILE A 193 4.81 9.69 -5.36
C ILE A 193 3.99 9.67 -4.10
N SER A 194 4.18 8.64 -3.30
CA SER A 194 3.50 8.52 -2.02
C SER A 194 4.53 8.31 -0.94
N SER A 195 4.21 8.84 0.22
CA SER A 195 4.92 8.55 1.45
C SER A 195 4.13 7.48 2.21
N ILE A 196 4.80 6.46 2.73
CA ILE A 196 4.16 5.25 3.26
C ILE A 196 4.09 5.35 4.79
N GLY A 197 2.86 5.28 5.33
CA GLY A 197 2.59 5.35 6.77
C GLY A 197 2.52 6.77 7.32
N ASP A 198 2.55 6.90 8.65
CA ASP A 198 2.51 8.20 9.35
C ASP A 198 3.90 8.84 9.35
N ASN A 199 4.26 9.54 8.27
CA ASN A 199 5.63 10.01 8.07
C ASN A 199 6.10 11.03 9.09
N VAL A 200 5.22 11.91 9.59
CA VAL A 200 5.60 12.83 10.66
C VAL A 200 5.98 12.05 11.93
N LYS A 201 5.24 11.00 12.26
CA LYS A 201 5.56 10.13 13.38
C LYS A 201 6.80 9.26 13.11
N ASN A 202 6.87 8.59 11.97
CA ASN A 202 7.98 7.73 11.56
C ASN A 202 9.30 8.51 11.54
N TYR A 203 9.28 9.69 10.92
CA TYR A 203 10.43 10.57 10.85
C TYR A 203 10.82 11.10 12.23
N SER A 204 9.86 11.45 13.08
CA SER A 204 10.16 11.89 14.44
C SER A 204 10.83 10.81 15.30
N GLN A 205 10.52 9.53 15.05
CA GLN A 205 11.04 8.40 15.81
C GLN A 205 12.38 7.89 15.25
N ASN A 206 12.47 7.78 13.93
CA ASN A 206 13.55 7.06 13.26
C ASN A 206 14.42 7.94 12.35
N ASN A 207 13.99 9.19 12.09
CA ASN A 207 14.57 10.08 11.07
C ASN A 207 14.52 9.47 9.67
N GLU A 208 13.50 8.65 9.43
CA GLU A 208 13.28 7.94 8.19
C GLU A 208 11.88 8.21 7.65
N THR A 209 11.82 8.50 6.36
CA THR A 209 10.58 8.48 5.58
C THR A 209 10.69 7.33 4.59
N TYR A 210 9.65 6.52 4.51
CA TYR A 210 9.51 5.52 3.46
C TYR A 210 8.56 6.06 2.39
N GLY A 211 8.85 5.80 1.13
CA GLY A 211 8.00 6.22 0.03
C GLY A 211 8.00 5.25 -1.13
N ALA A 212 7.07 5.46 -2.05
CA ALA A 212 7.06 4.80 -3.35
C ALA A 212 6.89 5.82 -4.47
N ILE A 213 7.50 5.51 -5.60
CA ILE A 213 7.24 6.14 -6.89
C ILE A 213 6.53 5.09 -7.73
N GLU A 214 5.25 5.30 -8.01
CA GLU A 214 4.49 4.53 -8.98
C GLU A 214 4.53 5.27 -10.31
N LEU A 215 5.19 4.69 -11.31
CA LEU A 215 5.22 5.18 -12.68
C LEU A 215 4.37 4.26 -13.56
N THR A 216 3.36 4.81 -14.21
CA THR A 216 2.44 4.09 -15.11
C THR A 216 2.61 4.60 -16.53
N ALA A 217 2.86 3.72 -17.48
CA ALA A 217 2.84 4.02 -18.92
C ALA A 217 1.39 4.09 -19.44
N THR A 218 1.04 5.18 -20.10
CA THR A 218 -0.31 5.46 -20.61
C THR A 218 -0.36 5.44 -22.14
N ASN A 219 -1.57 5.51 -22.72
CA ASN A 219 -1.76 5.68 -24.16
C ASN A 219 -1.01 4.65 -25.02
N GLY A 220 -1.02 3.38 -24.59
CA GLY A 220 -0.36 2.28 -25.30
C GLY A 220 1.17 2.24 -25.19
N HIS A 221 1.80 3.18 -24.48
CA HIS A 221 3.24 3.14 -24.21
C HIS A 221 3.60 1.99 -23.28
N LYS A 222 4.91 1.70 -23.19
CA LYS A 222 5.47 0.63 -22.37
C LYS A 222 6.58 1.16 -21.47
N MET A 223 6.76 0.49 -20.34
CA MET A 223 7.87 0.73 -19.42
C MET A 223 9.21 0.41 -20.12
N PRO A 224 10.22 1.31 -20.08
CA PRO A 224 11.57 1.03 -20.58
C PRO A 224 12.25 -0.06 -19.74
N SER A 225 13.37 -0.60 -20.21
CA SER A 225 14.07 -1.68 -19.47
C SER A 225 14.99 -1.16 -18.37
N GLU A 226 15.31 0.13 -18.44
CA GLU A 226 16.09 0.82 -17.43
C GLU A 226 15.43 2.18 -17.13
N LEU A 227 15.46 2.57 -15.86
CA LEU A 227 15.00 3.87 -15.37
C LEU A 227 16.17 4.57 -14.69
N ASN A 228 16.54 5.73 -15.22
CA ASN A 228 17.49 6.62 -14.57
C ASN A 228 16.71 7.63 -13.74
N LEU A 229 16.75 7.51 -12.42
CA LEU A 229 16.11 8.43 -11.50
C LEU A 229 17.07 9.54 -11.10
N LYS A 230 16.59 10.77 -11.14
CA LYS A 230 17.28 11.95 -10.61
C LYS A 230 16.37 12.66 -9.62
N LEU A 231 16.60 12.46 -8.33
CA LEU A 231 15.88 13.16 -7.27
C LEU A 231 16.53 14.53 -7.07
N LEU A 232 15.73 15.60 -7.07
CA LEU A 232 16.21 16.98 -7.18
C LEU A 232 15.98 17.82 -5.92
N SER A 233 14.94 17.52 -5.16
CA SER A 233 14.70 18.20 -3.89
C SER A 233 13.77 17.43 -2.95
N PHE A 234 13.89 17.77 -1.67
CA PHE A 234 13.02 17.29 -0.60
C PHE A 234 12.36 18.45 0.13
N THR A 235 11.21 18.20 0.75
CA THR A 235 10.46 19.18 1.56
C THR A 235 9.87 18.52 2.81
N GLU A 236 9.46 19.31 3.82
CA GLU A 236 8.84 18.75 5.03
C GLU A 236 7.32 18.60 4.93
N ALA A 237 6.68 19.40 4.08
CA ALA A 237 5.27 19.30 3.77
C ALA A 237 5.01 19.93 2.41
N TYR A 238 4.11 19.34 1.63
CA TYR A 238 3.77 19.86 0.32
C TYR A 238 2.85 21.08 0.40
N GLN A 239 3.18 22.13 -0.35
CA GLN A 239 2.32 23.30 -0.50
C GLN A 239 1.44 23.18 -1.75
N MET A 240 0.46 22.28 -1.69
CA MET A 240 -0.50 22.00 -2.76
C MET A 240 -1.92 21.93 -2.22
N SER A 241 -2.91 22.14 -3.09
CA SER A 241 -4.35 22.19 -2.74
C SER A 241 -4.79 21.04 -1.83
N TYR A 242 -4.47 19.80 -2.22
CA TYR A 242 -4.83 18.57 -1.52
C TYR A 242 -3.95 18.24 -0.31
N SER A 243 -2.84 18.96 -0.11
CA SER A 243 -1.99 18.83 1.08
C SER A 243 -2.06 20.07 1.97
N LYS A 244 -2.98 21.02 1.69
CA LYS A 244 -3.04 22.32 2.38
C LYS A 244 -3.29 22.17 3.88
N GLU A 245 -4.17 21.26 4.27
CA GLU A 245 -4.43 20.98 5.68
C GLU A 245 -3.20 20.44 6.40
N LYS A 246 -2.46 19.53 5.75
CA LYS A 246 -1.22 18.97 6.30
C LYS A 246 -0.11 20.00 6.39
N TYR A 247 0.02 20.86 5.39
CA TYR A 247 0.91 22.02 5.42
C TYR A 247 0.55 22.94 6.58
N ASN A 248 -0.72 23.31 6.74
CA ASN A 248 -1.18 24.17 7.83
C ASN A 248 -0.96 23.52 9.21
N SER A 249 -1.21 22.21 9.31
CA SER A 249 -0.94 21.42 10.52
C SER A 249 0.55 21.42 10.86
N PHE A 250 1.42 21.28 9.86
CA PHE A 250 2.87 21.41 10.04
C PHE A 250 3.25 22.79 10.59
N VAL A 251 2.75 23.87 9.95
CA VAL A 251 3.03 25.25 10.36
C VAL A 251 2.54 25.51 11.79
N SER A 252 1.34 25.06 12.12
CA SER A 252 0.75 25.19 13.45
C SER A 252 1.56 24.43 14.52
N LYS A 253 2.03 23.22 14.19
CA LYS A 253 2.79 22.36 15.11
C LYS A 253 4.22 22.85 15.36
N TYR A 254 4.89 23.37 14.35
CA TYR A 254 6.32 23.72 14.43
C TYR A 254 6.59 25.24 14.44
N TYR A 255 5.54 26.06 14.31
CA TYR A 255 5.62 27.52 14.32
C TYR A 255 6.58 28.10 13.26
N ARG A 256 6.68 27.44 12.11
CA ARG A 256 7.47 27.89 10.96
C ARG A 256 6.97 27.24 9.66
N ASN A 257 7.31 27.86 8.54
CA ASN A 257 7.10 27.24 7.23
C ASN A 257 7.98 25.97 7.06
N PRO A 258 7.51 24.96 6.32
CA PRO A 258 8.32 23.84 5.85
C PRO A 258 9.58 24.31 5.13
N MET A 259 10.70 23.67 5.43
CA MET A 259 11.95 23.86 4.71
C MET A 259 11.98 22.94 3.50
N SER A 260 12.67 23.38 2.45
CA SER A 260 13.00 22.55 1.30
C SER A 260 14.50 22.56 1.05
N ILE A 261 15.02 21.48 0.48
CA ILE A 261 16.44 21.34 0.17
C ILE A 261 16.62 20.81 -1.24
N ASN A 262 17.43 21.53 -2.00
CA ASN A 262 17.82 21.12 -3.34
C ASN A 262 19.12 20.33 -3.28
N GLY A 263 19.19 19.27 -4.06
CA GLY A 263 20.36 18.42 -4.20
C GLY A 263 20.21 17.53 -5.42
N GLU A 264 21.09 16.55 -5.55
CA GLU A 264 21.03 15.60 -6.64
C GLU A 264 21.39 14.21 -6.12
N TRP A 265 20.47 13.27 -6.30
CA TRP A 265 20.65 11.85 -6.00
C TRP A 265 20.26 11.08 -7.26
N ASN A 266 21.18 10.30 -7.80
CA ASN A 266 21.03 9.62 -9.07
C ASN A 266 21.02 8.10 -8.87
N PHE A 267 20.08 7.40 -9.49
CA PHE A 267 19.98 5.94 -9.44
C PHE A 267 19.77 5.40 -10.85
N ASN A 268 20.45 4.31 -11.20
CA ASN A 268 20.20 3.56 -12.43
C ASN A 268 19.52 2.25 -12.05
N ILE A 269 18.23 2.14 -12.34
CA ILE A 269 17.45 0.97 -11.97
C ILE A 269 17.20 0.14 -13.23
N LYS A 270 17.64 -1.12 -13.20
CA LYS A 270 17.30 -2.10 -14.22
C LYS A 270 16.01 -2.80 -13.81
N ILE A 271 15.10 -2.96 -14.76
CA ILE A 271 13.85 -3.66 -14.55
C ILE A 271 14.03 -5.13 -14.97
N ASP A 272 13.73 -6.08 -14.08
CA ASP A 272 13.77 -7.49 -14.43
C ASP A 272 12.78 -7.79 -15.57
N LYS A 273 13.23 -8.70 -16.40
CA LYS A 273 12.48 -9.25 -17.51
C LYS A 273 11.39 -10.20 -17.05
N ASN A 274 11.48 -10.80 -15.87
CA ASN A 274 10.54 -11.84 -15.42
C ASN A 274 9.07 -11.36 -15.47
N LEU A 275 8.74 -10.25 -14.82
CA LEU A 275 7.40 -9.67 -14.91
C LEU A 275 7.17 -8.91 -16.22
N LYS A 276 8.19 -8.22 -16.72
CA LYS A 276 8.09 -7.42 -17.95
C LYS A 276 7.81 -8.22 -19.21
N GLU A 277 8.29 -9.47 -19.30
CA GLU A 277 8.07 -10.37 -20.43
C GLU A 277 6.87 -11.28 -20.24
N THR A 278 6.22 -11.22 -19.07
CA THR A 278 4.98 -11.97 -18.81
C THR A 278 3.87 -11.46 -19.73
N ARG A 279 3.33 -12.36 -20.54
CA ARG A 279 2.20 -12.03 -21.41
C ARG A 279 0.92 -11.94 -20.56
N PRO A 280 0.12 -10.87 -20.71
CA PRO A 280 -1.12 -10.77 -19.98
C PRO A 280 -2.11 -11.84 -20.44
N GLU A 281 -2.89 -12.36 -19.49
CA GLU A 281 -4.09 -13.13 -19.80
C GLU A 281 -5.10 -12.19 -20.45
N ALA A 282 -5.56 -12.51 -21.67
CA ALA A 282 -6.32 -11.57 -22.50
C ALA A 282 -7.66 -12.15 -22.96
N TYR A 283 -8.72 -11.38 -22.74
CA TYR A 283 -10.09 -11.68 -23.11
C TYR A 283 -10.55 -10.64 -24.12
N ASN A 284 -11.13 -11.07 -25.25
CA ASN A 284 -11.45 -10.17 -26.35
C ASN A 284 -12.88 -10.38 -26.84
N ASN A 285 -13.47 -9.29 -27.36
CA ASN A 285 -14.79 -9.29 -28.01
C ASN A 285 -15.93 -9.85 -27.16
N ILE A 286 -15.97 -9.49 -25.86
CA ILE A 286 -17.07 -9.87 -24.97
C ILE A 286 -18.20 -8.86 -25.16
N LYS A 287 -19.28 -9.30 -25.78
CA LYS A 287 -20.48 -8.49 -25.98
C LYS A 287 -21.38 -8.57 -24.77
N PHE A 288 -21.93 -7.43 -24.37
CA PHE A 288 -22.98 -7.37 -23.37
C PHE A 288 -24.01 -6.30 -23.73
N TYR A 289 -25.15 -6.37 -23.07
CA TYR A 289 -26.28 -5.48 -23.32
C TYR A 289 -26.82 -5.00 -21.97
N ALA A 290 -26.97 -3.70 -21.82
CA ALA A 290 -27.50 -3.07 -20.63
C ALA A 290 -28.32 -1.84 -21.02
N ASP A 291 -29.49 -1.66 -20.41
CA ASP A 291 -30.38 -0.50 -20.62
C ASP A 291 -30.54 -0.12 -22.10
N HIS A 292 -30.93 -1.09 -22.92
CA HIS A 292 -31.16 -0.88 -24.35
C HIS A 292 -29.95 -0.47 -25.18
N THR A 293 -28.74 -0.62 -24.63
CA THR A 293 -27.48 -0.26 -25.28
C THR A 293 -26.60 -1.50 -25.46
N ASP A 294 -26.05 -1.67 -26.66
CA ASP A 294 -25.05 -2.70 -26.94
C ASP A 294 -23.65 -2.20 -26.55
N PHE A 295 -22.86 -3.08 -25.96
CA PHE A 295 -21.47 -2.85 -25.59
C PHE A 295 -20.59 -3.98 -26.10
N ASN A 296 -19.31 -3.68 -26.30
CA ASN A 296 -18.31 -4.70 -26.61
C ASN A 296 -17.01 -4.42 -25.86
N ILE A 297 -16.64 -5.29 -24.94
CA ILE A 297 -15.31 -5.29 -24.34
C ILE A 297 -14.34 -5.74 -25.45
N LYS A 298 -13.70 -4.76 -26.09
CA LYS A 298 -12.75 -4.99 -27.18
C LYS A 298 -11.61 -5.87 -26.68
N PHE A 299 -11.07 -5.51 -25.52
CA PHE A 299 -10.16 -6.35 -24.77
C PHE A 299 -10.25 -6.08 -23.26
N LEU A 300 -9.92 -7.10 -22.47
CA LEU A 300 -9.54 -7.02 -21.07
C LEU A 300 -8.26 -7.82 -20.90
N LYS A 301 -7.22 -7.21 -20.34
CA LYS A 301 -5.89 -7.81 -20.14
C LYS A 301 -5.51 -7.78 -18.68
N ILE A 302 -5.16 -8.94 -18.14
CA ILE A 302 -4.73 -9.10 -16.75
C ILE A 302 -3.20 -9.14 -16.72
N TYR A 303 -2.61 -8.06 -16.22
CA TYR A 303 -1.18 -7.96 -15.93
C TYR A 303 -0.93 -8.21 -14.43
N PRO A 304 0.30 -8.52 -14.02
CA PRO A 304 0.63 -8.66 -12.60
C PRO A 304 0.26 -7.45 -11.75
N THR A 305 0.42 -6.23 -12.28
CA THR A 305 0.20 -4.99 -11.51
C THR A 305 -1.17 -4.35 -11.71
N HIS A 306 -1.89 -4.64 -12.80
CA HIS A 306 -3.20 -4.02 -13.09
C HIS A 306 -4.00 -4.85 -14.10
N ILE A 307 -5.26 -4.49 -14.30
CA ILE A 307 -6.09 -4.95 -15.41
C ILE A 307 -6.41 -3.76 -16.32
N GLU A 308 -6.13 -3.90 -17.61
CA GLU A 308 -6.45 -2.91 -18.64
C GLU A 308 -7.68 -3.37 -19.42
N THR A 309 -8.70 -2.53 -19.53
CA THR A 309 -9.95 -2.84 -20.23
C THR A 309 -10.32 -1.73 -21.21
N LYS A 310 -10.67 -2.09 -22.45
CA LYS A 310 -11.20 -1.16 -23.44
C LYS A 310 -12.59 -1.61 -23.91
N ILE A 311 -13.59 -0.73 -23.72
CA ILE A 311 -15.00 -1.03 -23.98
C ILE A 311 -15.52 -0.11 -25.09
N ILE A 312 -16.08 -0.69 -26.15
CA ILE A 312 -16.85 0.06 -27.16
C ILE A 312 -18.24 0.32 -26.58
N ILE A 313 -18.64 1.58 -26.53
CA ILE A 313 -19.92 2.00 -25.96
C ILE A 313 -20.91 2.45 -27.05
N GLY A 314 -22.15 2.00 -26.93
CA GLY A 314 -23.18 2.14 -27.96
C GLY A 314 -24.17 3.28 -27.73
N LYS A 315 -25.18 3.33 -28.60
CA LYS A 315 -26.37 4.15 -28.40
C LYS A 315 -27.50 3.33 -27.79
N ASN A 316 -28.30 3.97 -26.95
CA ASN A 316 -29.55 3.43 -26.49
C ASN A 316 -30.52 3.30 -27.67
N LYS A 317 -30.98 2.07 -27.94
CA LYS A 317 -31.82 1.75 -29.10
C LYS A 317 -33.24 2.32 -29.03
N LEU A 318 -33.72 2.70 -27.84
CA LEU A 318 -35.05 3.27 -27.66
C LEU A 318 -35.04 4.79 -27.76
N THR A 319 -34.07 5.44 -27.11
CA THR A 319 -34.02 6.92 -27.02
C THR A 319 -33.11 7.54 -28.08
N GLY A 320 -32.20 6.76 -28.67
CA GLY A 320 -31.14 7.26 -29.55
C GLY A 320 -29.99 7.95 -28.83
N ALA A 321 -30.04 8.06 -27.49
CA ALA A 321 -29.02 8.71 -26.67
C ALA A 321 -27.69 7.95 -26.75
N GLN A 322 -26.57 8.68 -26.83
CA GLN A 322 -25.24 8.08 -26.90
C GLN A 322 -24.74 7.82 -25.48
N CYS A 323 -24.38 6.58 -25.16
CA CYS A 323 -23.66 6.31 -23.92
C CYS A 323 -22.24 6.86 -24.07
N TYR A 324 -21.77 7.64 -23.09
CA TYR A 324 -20.43 8.23 -23.13
C TYR A 324 -19.54 7.81 -21.95
N SER A 325 -20.10 7.22 -20.90
CA SER A 325 -19.32 6.75 -19.74
C SER A 325 -20.11 5.69 -18.95
N ILE A 326 -19.39 4.92 -18.13
CA ILE A 326 -19.93 3.84 -17.29
C ILE A 326 -19.54 4.09 -15.83
N GLY A 327 -20.53 4.18 -14.94
CA GLY A 327 -20.32 4.58 -13.55
C GLY A 327 -20.34 6.09 -13.34
N GLN A 328 -20.22 6.54 -12.09
CA GLN A 328 -20.38 7.95 -11.65
C GLN A 328 -21.80 8.54 -11.83
N ASP A 329 -22.19 9.44 -10.91
CA ASP A 329 -23.41 10.24 -11.02
C ASP A 329 -23.04 11.67 -11.44
N ILE A 330 -23.56 12.14 -12.56
CA ILE A 330 -23.26 13.47 -13.11
C ILE A 330 -23.98 14.58 -12.31
N LYS A 331 -24.98 14.25 -11.47
CA LYS A 331 -25.82 15.25 -10.79
C LYS A 331 -25.23 15.86 -9.51
N GLU A 332 -24.12 15.33 -8.98
CA GLU A 332 -23.50 15.80 -7.73
C GLU A 332 -22.23 16.65 -7.94
N TYR A 333 -22.20 17.52 -8.96
CA TYR A 333 -21.19 18.57 -9.02
C TYR A 333 -21.59 19.73 -8.08
N ASP A 334 -21.29 19.60 -6.79
CA ASP A 334 -21.37 20.70 -5.83
C ASP A 334 -20.04 21.45 -5.80
N GLU A 335 -19.99 22.71 -6.26
CA GLU A 335 -18.78 23.54 -6.23
C GLU A 335 -18.14 23.66 -4.83
N SER A 336 -18.91 23.41 -3.76
CA SER A 336 -18.45 23.41 -2.37
C SER A 336 -17.90 22.07 -1.86
N LEU A 337 -18.20 20.96 -2.54
CA LEU A 337 -17.75 19.59 -2.26
C LEU A 337 -17.52 18.83 -3.58
N PRO A 338 -16.52 19.23 -4.39
CA PRO A 338 -16.61 19.03 -5.83
C PRO A 338 -16.55 17.58 -6.31
N TYR A 339 -16.21 16.58 -5.50
CA TYR A 339 -16.04 15.20 -5.96
C TYR A 339 -16.26 14.15 -4.86
N LEU A 340 -17.45 14.11 -4.26
CA LEU A 340 -17.90 12.88 -3.58
C LEU A 340 -18.39 11.89 -4.64
N VAL A 341 -17.48 11.31 -5.42
CA VAL A 341 -17.85 10.12 -6.21
C VAL A 341 -18.21 9.02 -5.22
N ASN A 342 -19.49 8.66 -5.18
CA ASN A 342 -19.92 7.47 -4.44
C ASN A 342 -19.29 6.23 -5.11
N ASP A 343 -18.28 5.66 -4.46
CA ASP A 343 -17.54 4.46 -4.90
C ASP A 343 -18.48 3.27 -5.16
N GLU A 344 -19.68 3.26 -4.56
CA GLU A 344 -20.71 2.23 -4.80
C GLU A 344 -21.21 2.18 -6.26
N ASN A 345 -21.11 3.28 -6.99
CA ASN A 345 -21.57 3.39 -8.38
C ASN A 345 -20.46 3.20 -9.41
N LEU A 346 -19.20 3.03 -8.98
CA LEU A 346 -18.09 2.78 -9.90
C LEU A 346 -18.10 1.32 -10.36
N PRO A 347 -17.72 1.04 -11.62
CA PRO A 347 -17.55 -0.33 -12.07
C PRO A 347 -16.41 -1.00 -11.30
N TYR A 348 -16.53 -2.31 -11.10
CA TYR A 348 -15.50 -3.13 -10.44
C TYR A 348 -15.49 -4.53 -11.02
N LEU A 349 -14.39 -5.25 -10.83
CA LEU A 349 -14.33 -6.68 -11.14
C LEU A 349 -14.58 -7.48 -9.86
N VAL A 350 -15.20 -8.65 -9.98
CA VAL A 350 -15.41 -9.58 -8.87
C VAL A 350 -15.16 -11.01 -9.31
N ASP A 351 -14.52 -11.80 -8.45
CA ASP A 351 -14.28 -13.22 -8.70
C ASP A 351 -15.30 -14.15 -8.03
N GLU A 352 -15.17 -15.46 -8.24
CA GLU A 352 -16.06 -16.49 -7.66
C GLU A 352 -16.03 -16.53 -6.13
N LYS A 353 -14.97 -16.01 -5.50
CA LYS A 353 -14.79 -15.94 -4.04
C LYS A 353 -15.33 -14.65 -3.44
N GLY A 354 -15.79 -13.72 -4.29
CA GLY A 354 -16.32 -12.42 -3.89
C GLY A 354 -15.24 -11.36 -3.62
N ASN A 355 -13.98 -11.59 -4.01
CA ASN A 355 -12.95 -10.56 -3.95
C ASN A 355 -13.28 -9.49 -5.00
N LYS A 356 -13.23 -8.22 -4.60
CA LYS A 356 -13.50 -7.08 -5.48
C LYS A 356 -12.20 -6.41 -5.88
N TYR A 357 -12.04 -6.17 -7.18
CA TYR A 357 -10.92 -5.45 -7.76
C TYR A 357 -11.43 -4.12 -8.33
N LYS A 358 -11.03 -3.03 -7.67
CA LYS A 358 -11.57 -1.68 -7.93
C LYS A 358 -10.82 -0.98 -9.06
N LEU A 359 -11.40 0.09 -9.59
CA LEU A 359 -10.67 1.02 -10.46
C LEU A 359 -9.44 1.60 -9.76
N THR A 360 -8.32 1.69 -10.49
CA THR A 360 -7.09 2.35 -10.03
C THR A 360 -7.08 3.84 -10.39
N ASP A 361 -7.87 4.24 -11.39
CA ASP A 361 -8.11 5.63 -11.74
C ASP A 361 -9.62 5.92 -11.59
N THR A 362 -9.98 6.85 -10.71
CA THR A 362 -11.38 7.21 -10.44
C THR A 362 -11.95 8.21 -11.43
N GLU A 363 -11.12 8.89 -12.21
CA GLU A 363 -11.61 9.55 -13.42
C GLU A 363 -11.96 8.43 -14.41
N VAL A 364 -13.17 7.89 -14.28
CA VAL A 364 -13.76 7.04 -15.32
C VAL A 364 -13.67 7.87 -16.58
N GLY A 365 -12.85 7.42 -17.54
CA GLY A 365 -12.66 8.15 -18.78
C GLY A 365 -14.01 8.43 -19.43
N ASP A 366 -14.11 9.55 -20.13
CA ASP A 366 -15.19 9.69 -21.08
C ASP A 366 -14.83 8.95 -22.36
N MET A 367 -15.87 8.69 -23.16
CA MET A 367 -15.76 8.19 -24.51
C MET A 367 -14.68 8.92 -25.32
N ASP A 368 -13.71 8.18 -25.85
CA ASP A 368 -12.75 8.71 -26.80
C ASP A 368 -13.40 9.00 -28.16
N SER A 369 -12.65 9.61 -29.09
CA SER A 369 -13.15 9.93 -30.45
C SER A 369 -13.62 8.69 -31.22
N ASP A 370 -13.16 7.50 -30.84
CA ASP A 370 -13.47 6.23 -31.47
C ASP A 370 -14.61 5.48 -30.77
N LYS A 371 -15.31 6.16 -29.85
CA LYS A 371 -16.41 5.62 -29.06
C LYS A 371 -16.01 4.52 -28.10
N MET A 372 -14.82 4.64 -27.54
CA MET A 372 -14.28 3.66 -26.62
C MET A 372 -14.00 4.28 -25.25
N LEU A 373 -14.14 3.44 -24.23
CA LEU A 373 -13.88 3.74 -22.84
C LEU A 373 -12.69 2.90 -22.38
N ASP A 374 -11.65 3.56 -21.87
CA ASP A 374 -10.49 2.91 -21.27
C ASP A 374 -10.66 2.90 -19.74
N LEU A 375 -10.62 1.71 -19.15
CA LEU A 375 -10.72 1.50 -17.70
C LEU A 375 -9.51 0.70 -17.22
N THR A 376 -9.00 1.06 -16.03
CA THR A 376 -7.92 0.32 -15.38
C THR A 376 -8.37 -0.12 -13.98
N PHE A 377 -8.25 -1.40 -13.69
CA PHE A 377 -8.60 -2.00 -12.40
C PHE A 377 -7.36 -2.55 -11.69
N GLN A 378 -7.52 -2.77 -10.39
CA GLN A 378 -6.66 -3.64 -9.60
C GLN A 378 -6.56 -5.01 -10.29
N SER A 379 -5.37 -5.59 -10.30
CA SER A 379 -5.13 -6.92 -10.82
C SER A 379 -5.74 -8.03 -9.97
N CYS A 380 -6.17 -9.11 -10.61
CA CYS A 380 -6.51 -10.37 -9.95
C CYS A 380 -5.46 -11.47 -10.22
N TYR A 381 -4.34 -11.12 -10.86
CA TYR A 381 -3.34 -12.07 -11.37
C TYR A 381 -2.91 -13.11 -10.33
N PHE A 382 -2.51 -12.66 -9.13
CA PHE A 382 -2.03 -13.56 -8.07
C PHE A 382 -3.13 -14.39 -7.41
N ASN A 383 -4.37 -13.90 -7.41
CA ASN A 383 -5.51 -14.67 -6.92
C ASN A 383 -5.92 -15.77 -7.91
N SER A 384 -5.53 -15.63 -9.18
CA SER A 384 -5.76 -16.59 -10.26
C SER A 384 -7.20 -17.13 -10.25
N PRO A 385 -8.22 -16.25 -10.32
CA PRO A 385 -9.61 -16.66 -10.18
C PRO A 385 -10.03 -17.59 -11.32
N GLU A 386 -10.95 -18.51 -11.01
CA GLU A 386 -11.56 -19.39 -12.02
C GLU A 386 -12.66 -18.67 -12.80
N GLU A 387 -13.37 -17.73 -12.17
CA GLU A 387 -14.36 -16.89 -12.81
C GLU A 387 -14.11 -15.42 -12.49
N LEU A 388 -14.34 -14.55 -13.46
CA LEU A 388 -14.17 -13.11 -13.28
C LEU A 388 -15.32 -12.38 -13.95
N TYR A 389 -15.92 -11.43 -13.24
CA TYR A 389 -17.08 -10.68 -13.71
C TYR A 389 -16.79 -9.18 -13.64
N LEU A 390 -17.04 -8.46 -14.74
CA LEU A 390 -17.17 -7.01 -14.71
C LEU A 390 -18.56 -6.65 -14.21
N VAL A 391 -18.64 -5.78 -13.22
CA VAL A 391 -19.87 -5.32 -12.62
C VAL A 391 -20.10 -3.86 -12.99
N VAL A 392 -21.26 -3.58 -13.57
CA VAL A 392 -21.67 -2.24 -13.99
C VAL A 392 -23.04 -1.93 -13.41
N ASN A 393 -23.15 -0.78 -12.72
CA ASN A 393 -24.37 -0.39 -12.02
C ASN A 393 -25.06 0.84 -12.63
N ARG A 394 -24.33 1.61 -13.44
CA ARG A 394 -24.77 2.91 -13.92
C ARG A 394 -24.18 3.23 -15.29
N LEU A 395 -24.98 3.91 -16.11
CA LEU A 395 -24.59 4.39 -17.43
C LEU A 395 -24.85 5.89 -17.54
N ASN A 396 -23.99 6.58 -18.26
CA ASN A 396 -24.11 8.01 -18.56
C ASN A 396 -24.40 8.20 -20.05
N TYR A 397 -25.40 9.03 -20.33
CA TYR A 397 -25.90 9.28 -21.68
C TYR A 397 -25.93 10.76 -22.02
N GLU A 398 -25.64 11.04 -23.28
CA GLU A 398 -25.80 12.34 -23.93
C GLU A 398 -26.95 12.26 -24.93
N SER A 399 -27.89 13.20 -24.84
CA SER A 399 -29.01 13.36 -25.75
C SER A 399 -29.19 14.84 -26.11
N GLY A 400 -28.67 15.23 -27.27
CA GLY A 400 -28.67 16.65 -27.67
C GLY A 400 -27.71 17.45 -26.80
N SER A 401 -28.23 18.42 -26.04
CA SER A 401 -27.44 19.22 -25.08
C SER A 401 -27.59 18.75 -23.63
N GLU A 402 -28.31 17.66 -23.39
CA GLU A 402 -28.58 17.13 -22.05
C GLU A 402 -27.74 15.89 -21.75
N ASN A 403 -27.08 15.90 -20.60
CA ASN A 403 -26.39 14.74 -20.03
C ASN A 403 -27.19 14.21 -18.85
N PHE A 404 -27.33 12.88 -18.76
CA PHE A 404 -28.02 12.24 -17.65
C PHE A 404 -27.40 10.89 -17.29
N SER A 405 -27.42 10.59 -15.99
CA SER A 405 -27.06 9.28 -15.46
C SER A 405 -28.30 8.41 -15.33
N LYS A 406 -28.15 7.12 -15.62
CA LYS A 406 -29.17 6.08 -15.47
C LYS A 406 -28.64 4.97 -14.56
N ASP A 407 -29.28 4.79 -13.42
CA ASP A 407 -29.14 3.57 -12.62
C ASP A 407 -29.78 2.40 -13.37
N ILE A 408 -29.01 1.34 -13.58
CA ILE A 408 -29.42 0.15 -14.32
C ILE A 408 -29.47 -1.10 -13.44
N GLY A 409 -29.22 -0.96 -12.14
CA GLY A 409 -28.98 -2.07 -11.22
C GLY A 409 -27.68 -2.81 -11.54
N GLU A 410 -27.35 -3.81 -10.73
CA GLU A 410 -26.11 -4.58 -10.91
C GLU A 410 -26.17 -5.49 -12.14
N VAL A 411 -25.44 -5.13 -13.19
CA VAL A 411 -25.23 -5.99 -14.37
C VAL A 411 -23.87 -6.67 -14.24
N LYS A 412 -23.86 -8.00 -14.17
CA LYS A 412 -22.64 -8.83 -14.16
C LYS A 412 -22.33 -9.36 -15.54
N ILE A 413 -21.16 -9.01 -16.07
CA ILE A 413 -20.65 -9.46 -17.36
C ILE A 413 -19.53 -10.47 -17.09
N ARG A 414 -19.75 -11.75 -17.46
CA ARG A 414 -18.72 -12.78 -17.34
C ARG A 414 -17.57 -12.50 -18.30
N ILE A 415 -16.36 -12.50 -17.76
CA ILE A 415 -15.09 -12.32 -18.49
C ILE A 415 -14.39 -13.67 -18.65
N LYS A 416 -14.24 -14.41 -17.54
CA LYS A 416 -13.60 -15.71 -17.43
C LYS A 416 -14.59 -16.79 -17.02
#